data_AF-A0A836GTR7-F1
#
_entry.id   AF-A0A836GTR7-F1
#
_cell.length_a   1.000
_cell.length_b   1.000
_cell.length_c   1.000
_cell.angle_alpha   90.00
_cell.angle_beta   90.00
_cell.angle_gamma   90.00
#
_symmetry.space_group_name_H-M   'P 1'
#
loop_
_entity.id
_entity.type
_entity.pdbx_description
1 polymer ?
#
loop_
_entity_poly.entity_id
_entity_poly.type
_entity_poly.pdbx_seq_one_letter_code
_entity_poly.pdbx_strand_id
1 'polypeptide(L)'
;MGWHGDVIGELNSISREDQEALAVASHANAARAEKAGYFSDEIVPVMVDATKNIEVKCDDVLQRDTEKMKAKMPSLKPVFRKDKGTITAATSSALTDGGSAMLVMSEEKAKKLGYPTDVSVKSWYFCGIDPYPQLLLAPVLGWGPALRKAGLAPKDIDLYEIHEAFAAQVLATIKRLRSQEFFDRYAGGGKPLSRKTLTGRG
;
A
#
# COMPACT_ATOMS: atom_id res chain seq x y z
N MET A 1 10.51 9.84 7.82
CA MET A 1 9.29 9.32 7.17
C MET A 1 8.01 9.85 7.81
N GLY A 2 7.70 9.53 9.07
CA GLY A 2 6.41 9.94 9.68
C GLY A 2 6.13 11.44 9.75
N TRP A 3 7.14 12.28 9.99
CA TRP A 3 7.00 13.74 9.94
C TRP A 3 6.53 14.25 8.56
N HIS A 4 7.06 13.68 7.47
CA HIS A 4 6.60 13.99 6.11
C HIS A 4 5.19 13.45 5.85
N GLY A 5 4.82 12.33 6.47
CA GLY A 5 3.44 11.82 6.44
C GLY A 5 2.45 12.85 7.00
N ASP A 6 2.76 13.46 8.14
CA ASP A 6 1.90 14.51 8.72
C ASP A 6 1.84 15.76 7.81
N VAL A 7 2.96 16.16 7.18
CA VAL A 7 2.98 17.28 6.21
C VAL A 7 2.13 16.94 4.98
N ILE A 8 2.21 15.71 4.48
CA ILE A 8 1.36 15.23 3.39
C ILE A 8 -0.11 15.28 3.80
N GLY A 9 -0.46 14.82 5.00
CA GLY A 9 -1.82 14.90 5.52
C GLY A 9 -2.35 16.34 5.54
N GLU A 10 -1.55 17.28 6.08
CA GLU A 10 -1.88 18.70 6.13
C GLU A 10 -2.07 19.32 4.73
N LEU A 11 -1.09 19.16 3.83
CA LEU A 11 -1.12 19.75 2.48
C LEU A 11 -2.20 19.15 1.58
N ASN A 12 -2.67 17.94 1.89
CA ASN A 12 -3.70 17.25 1.12
C ASN A 12 -5.06 17.27 1.82
N SER A 13 -5.19 17.97 2.96
CA SER A 13 -6.42 18.04 3.76
C SER A 13 -6.98 16.65 4.07
N ILE A 14 -6.10 15.74 4.50
CA ILE A 14 -6.50 14.39 4.94
C ILE A 14 -6.77 14.46 6.44
N SER A 15 -8.02 14.24 6.83
CA SER A 15 -8.44 14.30 8.23
C SER A 15 -7.88 13.14 9.04
N ARG A 16 -7.89 13.26 10.38
CA ARG A 16 -7.50 12.14 11.25
C ARG A 16 -8.55 11.03 11.17
N GLU A 17 -9.81 11.41 11.05
CA GLU A 17 -10.96 10.52 10.95
C GLU A 17 -10.86 9.64 9.71
N ASP A 18 -10.47 10.21 8.55
CA ASP A 18 -10.27 9.43 7.32
C ASP A 18 -9.09 8.45 7.46
N GLN A 19 -8.02 8.85 8.14
CA GLN A 19 -6.86 7.99 8.39
C GLN A 19 -7.23 6.80 9.28
N GLU A 20 -7.98 7.06 10.35
CA GLU A 20 -8.47 6.02 11.26
C GLU A 20 -9.47 5.10 10.55
N ALA A 21 -10.36 5.64 9.72
CA ALA A 21 -11.28 4.85 8.91
C ALA A 21 -10.57 3.91 7.93
N LEU A 22 -9.51 4.38 7.25
CA LEU A 22 -8.70 3.54 6.38
C LEU A 22 -8.00 2.43 7.17
N ALA A 23 -7.40 2.75 8.32
CA ALA A 23 -6.73 1.76 9.15
C ALA A 23 -7.70 0.66 9.63
N VAL A 24 -8.90 1.03 10.07
CA VAL A 24 -9.95 0.06 10.43
C VAL A 24 -10.33 -0.82 9.25
N ALA A 25 -10.52 -0.22 8.06
CA ALA A 25 -10.86 -0.97 6.86
C ALA A 25 -9.75 -1.94 6.44
N SER A 26 -8.48 -1.52 6.53
CA SER A 26 -7.29 -2.33 6.23
C SER A 26 -7.25 -3.58 7.14
N HIS A 27 -7.35 -3.39 8.46
CA HIS A 27 -7.42 -4.50 9.41
C HIS A 27 -8.65 -5.40 9.23
N ALA A 28 -9.82 -4.83 8.93
CA ALA A 28 -11.03 -5.62 8.68
C ALA A 28 -10.91 -6.48 7.41
N ASN A 29 -10.34 -5.94 6.34
CA ASN A 29 -10.12 -6.64 5.08
C ASN A 29 -9.10 -7.77 5.24
N ALA A 30 -7.96 -7.49 5.91
CA ALA A 30 -6.95 -8.51 6.19
C ALA A 30 -7.49 -9.63 7.10
N ALA A 31 -8.28 -9.31 8.12
CA ALA A 31 -8.94 -10.32 8.96
C ALA A 31 -9.96 -11.17 8.19
N ARG A 32 -10.66 -10.59 7.23
CA ARG A 32 -11.56 -11.33 6.34
C ARG A 32 -10.77 -12.23 5.38
N ALA A 33 -9.67 -11.75 4.81
CA ALA A 33 -8.80 -12.51 3.91
C ALA A 33 -8.15 -13.70 4.63
N GLU A 34 -7.63 -13.49 5.84
CA GLU A 34 -7.10 -14.55 6.70
C GLU A 34 -8.16 -15.63 6.97
N LYS A 35 -9.37 -15.21 7.39
CA LYS A 35 -10.47 -16.14 7.66
C LYS A 35 -10.93 -16.89 6.40
N ALA A 36 -10.83 -16.27 5.23
CA ALA A 36 -11.16 -16.88 3.95
C ALA A 36 -10.06 -17.82 3.41
N GLY A 37 -8.89 -17.88 4.08
CA GLY A 37 -7.78 -18.72 3.67
C GLY A 37 -6.97 -18.16 2.49
N TYR A 38 -7.12 -16.88 2.15
CA TYR A 38 -6.40 -16.30 1.01
C TYR A 38 -4.89 -16.29 1.18
N PHE A 39 -4.40 -16.26 2.42
CA PHE A 39 -2.96 -16.28 2.71
C PHE A 39 -2.36 -17.69 2.79
N SER A 40 -3.18 -18.74 2.72
CA SER A 40 -2.71 -20.12 2.93
C SER A 40 -1.77 -20.63 1.83
N ASP A 41 -1.89 -20.07 0.61
CA ASP A 41 -1.04 -20.44 -0.53
C ASP A 41 0.27 -19.62 -0.60
N GLU A 42 0.36 -18.51 0.14
CA GLU A 42 1.49 -17.56 0.07
C GLU A 42 2.35 -17.53 1.35
N ILE A 43 1.78 -17.85 2.52
CA ILE A 43 2.55 -17.91 3.78
C ILE A 43 3.22 -19.28 3.92
N VAL A 44 4.55 -19.27 3.98
CA VAL A 44 5.35 -20.43 4.38
C VAL A 44 5.59 -20.35 5.89
N PRO A 45 5.15 -21.34 6.69
CA PRO A 45 5.41 -21.35 8.13
C PRO A 45 6.90 -21.32 8.45
N VAL A 46 7.28 -20.55 9.48
CA VAL A 46 8.66 -20.39 9.94
C VAL A 46 8.81 -20.93 11.35
N MET A 47 9.70 -21.92 11.51
CA MET A 47 10.12 -22.42 12.81
C MET A 47 11.07 -21.44 13.47
N VAL A 48 10.61 -20.77 14.53
CA VAL A 48 11.41 -19.78 15.28
C VAL A 48 12.15 -20.40 16.46
N ASP A 49 11.63 -21.50 17.02
CA ASP A 49 12.30 -22.30 18.04
C ASP A 49 11.98 -23.78 17.86
N ALA A 50 12.93 -24.54 17.31
CA ALA A 50 12.77 -25.98 17.08
C ALA A 50 12.75 -26.80 18.38
N THR A 51 13.36 -26.31 19.46
CA THR A 51 13.38 -27.03 20.75
C THR A 51 12.04 -26.94 21.48
N LYS A 52 11.34 -25.81 21.30
CA LYS A 52 10.02 -25.56 21.88
C LYS A 52 8.86 -25.79 20.92
N ASN A 53 9.15 -26.23 19.69
CA ASN A 53 8.16 -26.37 18.60
C ASN A 53 7.34 -25.09 18.39
N ILE A 54 7.99 -23.93 18.39
CA ILE A 54 7.33 -22.65 18.12
C ILE A 54 7.45 -22.35 16.63
N GLU A 55 6.29 -22.24 16.00
CA GLU A 55 6.11 -21.94 14.58
C GLU A 55 5.26 -20.68 14.43
N VAL A 56 5.65 -19.80 13.51
CA VAL A 56 4.87 -18.65 13.07
C VAL A 56 4.29 -18.96 11.70
N LYS A 57 2.96 -18.91 11.57
CA LYS A 57 2.22 -19.33 10.37
C LYS A 57 1.15 -18.33 9.91
N CYS A 58 1.06 -17.18 10.58
CA CYS A 58 0.11 -16.11 10.27
C CYS A 58 0.67 -14.78 10.76
N ASP A 59 0.16 -13.69 10.20
CA ASP A 59 0.51 -12.35 10.63
C ASP A 59 -0.03 -12.06 12.05
N ASP A 60 0.83 -11.50 12.90
CA ASP A 60 0.54 -11.23 14.31
C ASP A 60 0.18 -9.76 14.60
N VAL A 61 0.47 -8.86 13.66
CA VAL A 61 0.14 -7.42 13.74
C VAL A 61 -1.37 -7.16 13.61
N LEU A 62 -2.10 -8.12 13.05
CA LEU A 62 -3.50 -7.96 12.69
C LEU A 62 -4.43 -7.80 13.92
N GLN A 63 -4.96 -6.59 14.10
CA GLN A 63 -6.06 -6.34 15.03
C GLN A 63 -7.39 -6.86 14.45
N ARG A 64 -7.86 -7.99 14.99
CA ARG A 64 -9.09 -8.66 14.55
C ARG A 64 -10.36 -8.05 15.17
N ASP A 65 -10.24 -7.41 16.33
CA ASP A 65 -11.34 -6.71 17.00
C ASP A 65 -11.35 -5.23 16.58
N THR A 66 -12.09 -4.96 15.50
CA THR A 66 -12.17 -3.62 14.90
C THR A 66 -12.98 -2.64 15.76
N GLU A 67 -13.92 -3.12 16.59
CA GLU A 67 -14.67 -2.26 17.51
C GLU A 67 -13.79 -1.78 18.67
N LYS A 68 -12.98 -2.68 19.24
CA LYS A 68 -11.95 -2.31 20.20
C LYS A 68 -10.92 -1.37 19.59
N MET A 69 -10.55 -1.57 18.32
CA MET A 69 -9.65 -0.66 17.61
C MET A 69 -10.24 0.75 17.51
N LYS A 70 -11.48 0.89 17.03
CA LYS A 70 -12.21 2.17 16.93
C LYS A 70 -12.32 2.85 18.28
N ALA A 71 -12.67 2.11 19.34
CA ALA A 71 -12.81 2.67 20.68
C ALA A 71 -11.48 3.20 21.24
N LYS A 72 -10.35 2.57 20.88
CA LYS A 72 -9.02 2.96 21.36
C LYS A 72 -8.40 4.10 20.55
N MET A 73 -8.68 4.18 19.25
CA MET A 73 -8.07 5.15 18.33
C MET A 73 -8.11 6.60 18.84
N PRO A 74 -9.24 7.16 19.32
CA PRO A 74 -9.30 8.55 19.77
C PRO A 74 -8.30 8.89 20.90
N SER A 75 -7.97 7.91 21.74
CA SER A 75 -7.02 8.07 22.86
C SER A 75 -5.55 8.12 22.42
N LEU A 76 -5.24 7.71 21.19
CA LEU A 76 -3.87 7.69 20.68
C LEU A 76 -3.41 9.11 20.36
N LYS A 77 -2.20 9.43 20.81
CA LYS A 77 -1.56 10.73 20.57
C LYS A 77 -0.83 10.70 19.22
N PRO A 78 -0.75 11.84 18.51
CA PRO A 78 0.14 11.96 17.36
C PRO A 78 1.59 11.62 17.73
N VAL A 79 2.29 10.89 16.86
CA VAL A 79 3.63 10.36 17.15
C VAL A 79 4.74 11.31 16.66
N PHE A 80 4.56 11.96 15.51
CA PHE A 80 5.65 12.66 14.82
C PHE A 80 5.61 14.19 14.99
N ARG A 81 4.43 14.82 14.86
CA ARG A 81 4.23 16.26 15.13
C ARG A 81 3.24 16.46 16.27
N LYS A 82 3.71 16.84 17.46
CA LYS A 82 2.87 16.91 18.67
C LYS A 82 1.66 17.85 18.55
N ASP A 83 1.84 19.03 17.94
CA ASP A 83 0.81 20.08 17.94
C ASP A 83 -0.03 20.14 16.66
N LYS A 84 0.45 19.53 15.57
CA LYS A 84 -0.19 19.60 14.24
C LYS A 84 -0.23 18.25 13.51
N GLY A 85 0.24 17.19 14.15
CA GLY A 85 0.26 15.85 13.58
C GLY A 85 -1.09 15.18 13.73
N THR A 86 -1.39 14.30 12.79
CA THR A 86 -2.59 13.48 12.77
C THR A 86 -2.27 12.00 12.76
N ILE A 87 -1.03 11.63 12.41
CA ILE A 87 -0.58 10.26 12.35
C ILE A 87 -0.33 9.71 13.76
N THR A 88 -0.98 8.58 14.04
CA THR A 88 -0.83 7.80 15.27
C THR A 88 -0.21 6.44 14.97
N ALA A 89 0.08 5.66 16.03
CA ALA A 89 0.52 4.28 15.89
C ALA A 89 -0.50 3.39 15.14
N ALA A 90 -1.80 3.70 15.22
CA ALA A 90 -2.83 2.93 14.54
C ALA A 90 -2.99 3.27 13.05
N THR A 91 -2.45 4.41 12.60
CA THR A 91 -2.57 4.89 11.21
C THR A 91 -1.22 4.84 10.48
N SER A 92 -0.27 4.08 11.02
CA SER A 92 1.08 3.87 10.49
C SER A 92 1.32 2.37 10.31
N SER A 93 2.17 2.00 9.36
CA SER A 93 2.67 0.63 9.27
C SER A 93 3.43 0.26 10.55
N ALA A 94 3.24 -0.96 11.04
CA ALA A 94 4.04 -1.50 12.14
C ALA A 94 5.49 -1.72 11.69
N LEU A 95 6.41 -1.74 12.65
CA LEU A 95 7.74 -2.29 12.43
C LEU A 95 7.62 -3.82 12.56
N THR A 96 7.95 -4.53 11.49
CA THR A 96 7.73 -5.97 11.36
C THR A 96 8.98 -6.68 10.86
N ASP A 97 9.13 -7.95 11.25
CA ASP A 97 10.13 -8.85 10.70
C ASP A 97 9.47 -9.82 9.72
N GLY A 98 10.06 -10.01 8.54
CA GLY A 98 9.52 -10.87 7.50
C GLY A 98 10.41 -10.95 6.26
N GLY A 99 10.12 -11.91 5.37
CA GLY A 99 10.85 -12.11 4.13
C GLY A 99 9.96 -12.69 3.03
N SER A 100 10.28 -12.39 1.79
CA SER A 100 9.57 -12.87 0.60
C SER A 100 10.56 -13.21 -0.51
N ALA A 101 10.28 -14.22 -1.33
CA ALA A 101 11.07 -14.56 -2.49
C ALA A 101 10.17 -14.87 -3.70
N MET A 102 10.62 -14.54 -4.91
CA MET A 102 9.94 -14.87 -6.16
C MET A 102 10.95 -15.42 -7.17
N LEU A 103 10.62 -16.55 -7.78
CA LEU A 103 11.39 -17.11 -8.90
C LEU A 103 10.94 -16.46 -10.21
N VAL A 104 11.85 -15.79 -10.91
CA VAL A 104 11.59 -15.15 -12.20
C VAL A 104 12.39 -15.83 -13.29
N MET A 105 11.73 -16.11 -14.42
CA MET A 105 12.32 -16.83 -15.54
C MET A 105 11.87 -16.20 -16.87
N SER A 106 12.62 -16.46 -17.95
CA SER A 106 12.08 -16.23 -19.28
C SER A 106 10.94 -17.21 -19.55
N GLU A 107 9.90 -16.76 -20.25
CA GLU A 107 8.73 -17.59 -20.58
C GLU A 107 9.14 -18.87 -21.33
N GLU A 108 10.10 -18.76 -22.27
CA GLU A 108 10.62 -19.91 -23.01
C GLU A 108 11.26 -20.96 -22.07
N LYS A 109 12.06 -20.52 -21.09
CA LYS A 109 12.71 -21.43 -20.16
C LYS A 109 11.73 -22.04 -19.18
N ALA A 110 10.74 -21.28 -18.72
CA ALA A 110 9.65 -21.78 -17.89
C ALA A 110 8.86 -22.88 -18.60
N LYS A 111 8.45 -22.66 -19.86
CA LYS A 111 7.77 -23.67 -20.70
C LYS A 111 8.61 -24.92 -20.91
N LYS A 112 9.91 -24.77 -21.23
CA LYS A 112 10.84 -25.90 -21.40
C LYS A 112 10.99 -26.76 -20.14
N LEU A 113 10.85 -26.16 -18.95
CA LEU A 113 10.96 -26.85 -17.67
C LEU A 113 9.60 -27.29 -17.11
N GLY A 114 8.49 -27.00 -17.78
CA GLY A 114 7.15 -27.37 -17.34
C GLY A 114 6.56 -26.50 -16.22
N TYR A 115 7.09 -25.29 -16.00
CA TYR A 115 6.50 -24.34 -15.04
C TYR A 115 5.30 -23.58 -15.64
N PRO A 116 4.29 -23.22 -14.84
CA PRO A 116 3.18 -22.37 -15.29
C PRO A 116 3.67 -20.97 -15.67
N THR A 117 2.97 -20.32 -16.61
CA THR A 117 3.35 -19.01 -17.15
C THR A 117 2.19 -18.01 -17.15
N ASP A 118 1.22 -18.19 -16.26
CA ASP A 118 0.00 -17.37 -16.21
C ASP A 118 0.26 -15.95 -15.70
N VAL A 119 1.39 -15.75 -14.99
CA VAL A 119 1.81 -14.44 -14.45
C VAL A 119 3.03 -13.93 -15.19
N SER A 120 3.01 -12.65 -15.59
CA SER A 120 4.14 -12.00 -16.27
C SER A 120 4.34 -10.56 -15.81
N VAL A 121 5.59 -10.13 -15.69
CA VAL A 121 5.94 -8.73 -15.42
C VAL A 121 5.87 -7.93 -16.72
N LYS A 122 4.80 -7.15 -16.89
CA LYS A 122 4.59 -6.35 -18.12
C LYS A 122 5.48 -5.11 -18.19
N SER A 123 5.69 -4.43 -17.06
CA SER A 123 6.54 -3.25 -17.00
C SER A 123 6.89 -2.89 -15.55
N TRP A 124 7.85 -1.97 -15.40
CA TRP A 124 8.18 -1.28 -14.16
C TRP A 124 8.64 0.14 -14.51
N TYR A 125 8.55 1.04 -13.53
CA TYR A 125 9.01 2.41 -13.67
C TYR A 125 9.52 2.96 -12.33
N PHE A 126 10.63 3.70 -12.38
CA PHE A 126 11.20 4.39 -11.23
C PHE A 126 11.02 5.90 -11.40
N CYS A 127 10.66 6.57 -10.32
CA CYS A 127 10.48 8.02 -10.29
C CYS A 127 11.06 8.58 -8.99
N GLY A 128 11.50 9.83 -9.06
CA GLY A 128 11.96 10.60 -7.92
C GLY A 128 11.27 11.95 -7.91
N ILE A 129 11.03 12.46 -6.71
CA ILE A 129 10.60 13.84 -6.48
C ILE A 129 11.52 14.44 -5.42
N ASP A 130 11.55 15.76 -5.34
CA ASP A 130 12.20 16.43 -4.20
C ASP A 130 11.58 15.90 -2.89
N PRO A 131 12.41 15.52 -1.89
CA PRO A 131 11.89 15.03 -0.61
C PRO A 131 10.93 15.99 0.09
N TYR A 132 11.14 17.30 -0.08
CA TYR A 132 10.25 18.31 0.49
C TYR A 132 9.34 18.92 -0.59
N PRO A 133 8.02 19.07 -0.33
CA PRO A 133 7.31 18.75 0.92
C PRO A 133 6.70 17.33 0.97
N GLN A 134 6.65 16.59 -0.14
CA GLN A 134 5.75 15.43 -0.28
C GLN A 134 6.46 14.14 -0.76
N LEU A 135 7.66 13.81 -0.24
CA LEU A 135 8.47 12.65 -0.61
C LEU A 135 7.69 11.35 -0.92
N LEU A 136 6.66 11.03 -0.14
CA LEU A 136 5.94 9.75 -0.24
C LEU A 136 4.95 9.67 -1.42
N LEU A 137 4.84 10.73 -2.22
CA LEU A 137 3.94 10.79 -3.38
C LEU A 137 4.63 10.51 -4.71
N ALA A 138 5.92 10.16 -4.71
CA ALA A 138 6.62 9.73 -5.92
C ALA A 138 5.84 8.66 -6.73
N PRO A 139 5.27 7.59 -6.11
CA PRO A 139 4.58 6.54 -6.87
C PRO A 139 3.44 7.03 -7.78
N VAL A 140 2.79 8.15 -7.45
CA VAL A 140 1.74 8.77 -8.28
C VAL A 140 2.24 9.07 -9.71
N LEU A 141 3.52 9.45 -9.85
CA LEU A 141 4.13 9.78 -11.14
C LEU A 141 4.53 8.53 -11.94
N GLY A 142 4.75 7.40 -11.26
CA GLY A 142 5.25 6.18 -11.89
C GLY A 142 4.18 5.34 -12.59
N TRP A 143 2.92 5.43 -12.16
CA TRP A 143 1.84 4.59 -12.69
C TRP A 143 1.56 4.84 -14.18
N GLY A 144 1.45 6.11 -14.59
CA GLY A 144 1.19 6.46 -15.99
C GLY A 144 2.26 5.93 -16.95
N PRO A 145 3.55 6.23 -16.72
CA PRO A 145 4.65 5.66 -17.51
C PRO A 145 4.70 4.13 -17.49
N ALA A 146 4.50 3.47 -16.35
CA ALA A 146 4.46 2.02 -16.25
C ALA A 146 3.34 1.45 -17.13
N LEU A 147 2.11 1.95 -17.00
CA LEU A 147 0.97 1.53 -17.80
C LEU A 147 1.21 1.72 -19.30
N ARG A 148 1.75 2.87 -19.72
CA ARG A 148 2.10 3.10 -21.13
C ARG A 148 3.14 2.10 -21.64
N LYS A 149 4.17 1.80 -20.84
CA LYS A 149 5.20 0.80 -21.21
C LYS A 149 4.62 -0.61 -21.30
N ALA A 150 3.64 -0.92 -20.46
CA ALA A 150 2.89 -2.18 -20.51
C ALA A 150 1.86 -2.25 -21.66
N GLY A 151 1.58 -1.14 -22.35
CA GLY A 151 0.50 -1.06 -23.33
C GLY A 151 -0.89 -1.15 -22.70
N LEU A 152 -1.02 -0.86 -21.41
CA LEU A 152 -2.27 -0.96 -20.66
C LEU A 152 -2.88 0.42 -20.43
N ALA A 153 -4.21 0.47 -20.44
CA ALA A 153 -4.96 1.58 -19.92
C ALA A 153 -5.26 1.35 -18.42
N PRO A 154 -5.48 2.41 -17.66
CA PRO A 154 -5.84 2.29 -16.25
C PRO A 154 -7.08 1.40 -16.00
N LYS A 155 -8.01 1.35 -16.96
CA LYS A 155 -9.26 0.57 -16.86
C LYS A 155 -9.05 -0.93 -17.04
N ASP A 156 -7.86 -1.32 -17.48
CA ASP A 156 -7.46 -2.71 -17.69
C ASP A 156 -6.77 -3.27 -16.42
N ILE A 157 -6.74 -2.49 -15.34
CA ILE A 157 -6.17 -2.88 -14.04
C ILE A 157 -7.31 -3.24 -13.09
N ASP A 158 -7.33 -4.51 -12.69
CA ASP A 158 -8.35 -5.03 -11.77
C ASP A 158 -8.01 -4.72 -10.31
N LEU A 159 -6.72 -4.74 -9.95
CA LEU A 159 -6.25 -4.58 -8.58
C LEU A 159 -5.04 -3.62 -8.51
N TYR A 160 -5.03 -2.79 -7.48
CA TYR A 160 -3.91 -1.94 -7.12
C TYR A 160 -3.40 -2.31 -5.73
N GLU A 161 -2.12 -2.69 -5.66
CA GLU A 161 -1.41 -2.82 -4.39
C GLU A 161 -0.63 -1.54 -4.10
N ILE A 162 -0.94 -0.91 -2.97
CA ILE A 162 -0.29 0.32 -2.50
C ILE A 162 0.24 0.06 -1.11
N HIS A 163 1.56 0.11 -0.94
CA HIS A 163 2.17 -0.05 0.38
C HIS A 163 1.67 1.05 1.36
N GLU A 164 1.03 0.62 2.46
CA GLU A 164 0.41 1.51 3.45
C GLU A 164 1.38 1.99 4.53
N ALA A 165 2.41 2.76 4.15
CA ALA A 165 3.36 3.30 5.12
C ALA A 165 2.67 4.20 6.17
N PHE A 166 1.76 5.07 5.72
CA PHE A 166 0.89 5.88 6.56
C PHE A 166 -0.46 6.07 5.87
N ALA A 167 -1.56 6.01 6.63
CA ALA A 167 -2.90 6.21 6.06
C ALA A 167 -3.04 7.57 5.35
N ALA A 168 -2.43 8.64 5.90
CA ALA A 168 -2.38 9.96 5.28
C ALA A 168 -1.77 9.92 3.87
N GLN A 169 -0.69 9.15 3.71
CA GLN A 169 0.02 9.01 2.44
C GLN A 169 -0.81 8.22 1.43
N VAL A 170 -1.45 7.13 1.84
CA VAL A 170 -2.28 6.31 0.95
C VAL A 170 -3.45 7.14 0.40
N LEU A 171 -4.16 7.83 1.28
CA LEU A 171 -5.29 8.69 0.90
C LEU A 171 -4.84 9.85 0.01
N ALA A 172 -3.70 10.46 0.31
CA ALA A 172 -3.10 11.50 -0.55
C ALA A 172 -2.69 10.95 -1.92
N THR A 173 -2.09 9.75 -2.00
CA THR A 173 -1.78 9.08 -3.27
C THR A 173 -3.05 8.90 -4.10
N ILE A 174 -4.10 8.31 -3.51
CA ILE A 174 -5.37 8.08 -4.20
C ILE A 174 -5.98 9.40 -4.70
N LYS A 175 -5.93 10.46 -3.87
CA LYS A 175 -6.40 11.80 -4.24
C LYS A 175 -5.58 12.39 -5.39
N ARG A 176 -4.25 12.24 -5.38
CA ARG A 176 -3.34 12.87 -6.35
C ARG A 176 -3.27 12.20 -7.70
N LEU A 177 -3.60 10.91 -7.80
CA LEU A 177 -3.78 10.25 -9.09
C LEU A 177 -4.77 10.96 -10.02
N ARG A 178 -5.70 11.74 -9.45
CA ARG A 178 -6.74 12.49 -10.16
C ARG A 178 -6.40 13.98 -10.35
N SER A 179 -5.22 14.44 -9.90
CA SER A 179 -4.88 15.86 -9.83
C SER A 179 -3.99 16.28 -10.99
N GLN A 180 -4.56 16.99 -11.98
CA GLN A 180 -3.78 17.58 -13.08
C GLN A 180 -2.68 18.52 -12.55
N GLU A 181 -3.03 19.38 -11.60
CA GLU A 181 -2.10 20.29 -10.92
C GLU A 181 -0.86 19.58 -10.35
N PHE A 182 -1.03 18.37 -9.78
CA PHE A 182 0.07 17.58 -9.27
C PHE A 182 1.01 17.12 -10.39
N PHE A 183 0.45 16.64 -11.51
CA PHE A 183 1.25 16.24 -12.68
C PHE A 183 1.95 17.44 -13.34
N ASP A 184 1.30 18.60 -13.38
CA ASP A 184 1.93 19.81 -13.94
C ASP A 184 3.12 20.24 -13.08
N ARG A 185 2.95 20.23 -11.75
CA ARG A 185 3.99 20.62 -10.80
C ARG A 185 5.18 19.66 -10.77
N TYR A 186 4.94 18.36 -10.79
CA TYR A 186 5.99 17.36 -10.53
C TYR A 186 6.45 16.57 -11.76
N ALA A 187 5.69 16.58 -12.86
CA ALA A 187 6.06 15.93 -14.12
C ALA A 187 6.19 16.89 -15.31
N GLY A 188 6.03 18.20 -15.10
CA GLY A 188 6.10 19.20 -16.19
C GLY A 188 4.96 19.07 -17.21
N GLY A 189 3.82 18.50 -16.79
CA GLY A 189 2.70 18.15 -17.64
C GLY A 189 2.55 16.64 -17.82
N GLY A 190 1.40 16.09 -17.43
CA GLY A 190 1.08 14.66 -17.54
C GLY A 190 -0.42 14.41 -17.38
N LYS A 191 -0.96 13.30 -17.91
CA LYS A 191 -2.41 13.01 -17.83
C LYS A 191 -2.75 12.23 -16.55
N PRO A 192 -3.62 12.76 -15.66
CA PRO A 192 -4.10 12.05 -14.48
C PRO A 192 -5.01 10.87 -14.85
N LEU A 193 -5.20 9.97 -13.89
CA LEU A 193 -6.13 8.86 -14.01
C LEU A 193 -7.58 9.37 -13.89
N SER A 194 -8.47 8.88 -14.77
CA SER A 194 -9.86 9.34 -14.84
C SER A 194 -10.76 8.74 -13.75
N ARG A 195 -11.87 9.42 -13.43
CA ARG A 195 -12.85 9.02 -12.39
C ARG A 195 -13.45 7.62 -12.58
N LYS A 196 -13.61 7.14 -13.82
CA LYS A 196 -14.21 5.83 -14.12
C LYS A 196 -13.28 4.65 -13.80
N THR A 197 -12.00 4.92 -13.55
CA THR A 197 -10.98 3.88 -13.50
C THR A 197 -10.73 3.34 -12.08
N LEU A 198 -10.85 4.18 -11.07
CA LEU A 198 -10.47 3.84 -9.68
C LEU A 198 -11.63 3.28 -8.84
N THR A 199 -12.83 3.16 -9.43
CA THR A 199 -14.03 2.64 -8.75
C THR A 199 -14.49 1.33 -9.39
N GLY A 200 -13.57 0.55 -9.95
CA GLY A 200 -13.85 -0.82 -10.38
C GLY A 200 -14.40 -1.59 -9.19
N ARG A 201 -15.73 -1.75 -9.16
CA ARG A 201 -16.43 -2.66 -8.26
C ARG A 201 -16.14 -4.07 -8.77
N GLY A 202 -15.55 -4.87 -7.89
CA GLY A 202 -15.38 -6.32 -7.97
C GLY A 202 -14.91 -6.78 -6.61
#